data_AF-A0A924UXN2-F1
#
_entry.id   AF-A0A924UXN2-F1
#
_cell.length_a   1.000
_cell.length_b   1.000
_cell.length_c   1.000
_cell.angle_alpha   90.00
_cell.angle_beta   90.00
_cell.angle_gamma   90.00
#
_symmetry.space_group_name_H-M   'P 1'
#
loop_
_entity.id
_entity.type
_entity.pdbx_description
1 polymer ?
#
loop_
_entity_poly.entity_id
_entity_poly.type
_entity_poly.pdbx_seq_one_letter_code
_entity_poly.pdbx_strand_id
1 'polypeptide(L)'
;MKIKFKDDGSVVEVESYKDLVTSMRLNAPFTKAKDNHEYMLGYAHRTVINSNQDIRATDETSFVEDLIKHNHIELLENNLN
;
A
#
# COMPACT_ATOMS: atom_id res chain seq x y z
N MET A 1 5.32 -2.21 -12.90
CA MET A 1 5.36 -0.87 -12.24
C MET A 1 6.41 -0.89 -11.15
N LYS A 2 7.14 0.22 -10.99
CA LYS A 2 8.22 0.36 -10.01
C LYS A 2 7.81 1.36 -8.94
N ILE A 3 7.80 0.92 -7.69
CA ILE A 3 7.31 1.68 -6.52
C ILE A 3 8.44 1.87 -5.53
N LYS A 4 8.55 3.06 -4.95
CA LYS A 4 9.44 3.36 -3.83
C LYS A 4 8.62 3.62 -2.56
N PHE A 5 8.96 2.93 -1.47
CA PHE A 5 8.40 3.21 -0.15
C PHE A 5 9.13 4.40 0.49
N LYS A 6 8.38 5.33 1.10
CA LYS A 6 8.94 6.57 1.65
C LYS A 6 9.48 6.43 3.07
N ASP A 7 9.06 5.41 3.80
CA ASP A 7 9.48 5.13 5.17
C ASP A 7 10.90 4.55 5.25
N ASP A 8 11.24 3.58 4.40
CA ASP A 8 12.53 2.90 4.39
C ASP A 8 13.36 3.13 3.11
N GLY A 9 12.77 3.73 2.08
CA GLY A 9 13.41 3.99 0.80
C GLY A 9 13.52 2.76 -0.11
N SER A 10 12.97 1.61 0.28
CA SER A 10 12.98 0.38 -0.51
C SER A 10 12.22 0.55 -1.82
N VAL A 11 12.64 -0.22 -2.83
CA VAL A 11 12.05 -0.19 -4.16
C VAL A 11 11.59 -1.59 -4.53
N VAL A 12 10.35 -1.70 -4.98
CA VAL A 12 9.75 -2.95 -5.44
C VAL A 12 9.25 -2.81 -6.87
N GLU A 13 9.30 -3.93 -7.59
CA GLU A 13 8.73 -4.05 -8.92
C GLU A 13 7.59 -5.06 -8.86
N VAL A 14 6.42 -4.65 -9.35
CA VAL A 14 5.17 -5.43 -9.29
C VAL A 14 4.38 -5.25 -10.57
N GLU A 15 3.51 -6.20 -10.92
CA GLU A 15 2.75 -6.17 -12.16
C GLU A 15 1.43 -5.39 -12.02
N SER A 16 0.88 -5.32 -10.81
CA SER A 16 -0.39 -4.63 -10.53
C SER A 16 -0.44 -4.04 -9.11
N TYR A 17 -1.44 -3.18 -8.85
CA TYR A 17 -1.74 -2.69 -7.49
C TYR A 17 -2.14 -3.82 -6.54
N LYS A 18 -2.80 -4.85 -7.05
CA LYS A 18 -3.10 -6.05 -6.26
C LYS A 18 -1.82 -6.76 -5.81
N ASP A 19 -0.84 -6.87 -6.70
CA ASP A 19 0.46 -7.49 -6.36
C ASP A 19 1.26 -6.63 -5.39
N LEU A 20 1.18 -5.31 -5.51
CA LEU A 20 1.75 -4.38 -4.53
C LEU A 20 1.19 -4.64 -3.13
N VAL A 21 -0.14 -4.59 -2.98
CA VAL A 21 -0.80 -4.80 -1.68
C VAL A 21 -0.54 -6.21 -1.15
N THR A 22 -0.50 -7.20 -2.03
CA THR A 22 -0.14 -8.58 -1.66
C THR A 22 1.29 -8.64 -1.11
N SER A 23 2.25 -8.00 -1.77
CA SER A 23 3.64 -7.93 -1.31
C SER A 23 3.74 -7.22 0.04
N MET A 24 3.07 -6.08 0.20
CA MET A 24 3.01 -5.32 1.45
C MET A 24 2.46 -6.17 2.61
N ARG A 25 1.40 -6.95 2.35
CA ARG A 25 0.80 -7.85 3.33
C ARG A 25 1.74 -8.99 3.73
N LEU A 26 2.39 -9.62 2.76
CA LEU A 26 3.30 -10.75 3.02
C LEU A 26 4.58 -10.31 3.75
N ASN A 27 5.04 -9.08 3.50
CA ASN A 27 6.21 -8.49 4.16
C ASN A 27 5.90 -7.77 5.48
N ALA A 28 4.65 -7.84 5.96
CA ALA A 28 4.24 -7.26 7.23
C ALA A 28 4.11 -8.36 8.31
N PRO A 29 5.21 -8.72 9.01
CA PRO A 29 5.27 -9.88 9.90
C PRO A 29 4.29 -9.82 11.08
N PHE A 30 3.84 -8.61 11.45
CA PHE A 30 2.97 -8.39 12.61
C PHE A 30 1.49 -8.25 12.28
N THR A 31 1.10 -8.09 11.01
CA THR A 31 -0.30 -7.79 10.66
C THR A 31 -1.21 -9.01 10.65
N LYS A 32 -0.67 -10.23 10.47
CA LYS A 32 -1.42 -11.52 10.44
C LYS A 32 -2.70 -11.53 9.58
N ALA A 33 -2.82 -10.61 8.61
CA ALA A 33 -3.99 -10.46 7.77
C ALA A 33 -4.12 -11.63 6.78
N LYS A 34 -5.32 -12.21 6.70
CA LYS A 34 -5.62 -13.38 5.86
C LYS A 34 -5.61 -13.04 4.38
N ASP A 35 -6.08 -11.86 4.04
CA ASP A 35 -6.20 -11.35 2.68
C ASP A 35 -5.86 -9.85 2.61
N ASN A 36 -5.86 -9.31 1.39
CA ASN A 36 -5.53 -7.91 1.15
C ASN A 36 -6.55 -6.96 1.79
N HIS A 37 -7.82 -7.34 1.85
CA HIS A 37 -8.86 -6.47 2.41
C HIS A 37 -8.65 -6.27 3.91
N GLU A 38 -8.42 -7.34 4.66
CA GLU A 38 -8.10 -7.27 6.10
C GLU A 38 -6.81 -6.46 6.34
N TYR A 39 -5.81 -6.62 5.48
CA TYR A 39 -4.57 -5.86 5.55
C TYR A 39 -4.80 -4.35 5.33
N MET A 40 -5.53 -3.98 4.28
CA MET A 40 -5.83 -2.59 3.93
C MET A 40 -6.65 -1.91 5.02
N LEU A 41 -7.66 -2.58 5.59
CA LEU A 41 -8.44 -2.06 6.71
C LEU A 41 -7.56 -1.77 7.93
N GLY A 42 -6.69 -2.72 8.30
CA GLY A 42 -5.76 -2.52 9.41
C GLY A 42 -4.79 -1.37 9.14
N TYR A 43 -4.30 -1.23 7.91
CA TYR A 43 -3.42 -0.12 7.51
C TYR A 43 -4.14 1.23 7.62
N ALA A 44 -5.34 1.33 7.06
CA ALA A 44 -6.16 2.55 7.09
C ALA A 44 -6.42 2.99 8.54
N HIS A 45 -6.86 2.09 9.42
CA HIS A 45 -7.08 2.39 10.83
C HIS A 45 -5.82 2.92 11.53
N ARG A 46 -4.67 2.28 11.33
CA ARG A 46 -3.40 2.74 11.93
C ARG A 46 -3.00 4.12 11.42
N THR A 47 -3.22 4.40 10.15
CA THR A 47 -2.83 5.67 9.53
C THR A 47 -3.72 6.83 10.00
N VAL A 48 -5.03 6.59 10.18
CA VAL A 48 -5.93 7.54 10.82
C VAL A 48 -5.47 7.86 12.24
N ILE A 49 -5.15 6.84 13.04
CA ILE A 49 -4.74 7.01 14.44
C ILE A 49 -3.40 7.75 14.54
N ASN A 50 -2.41 7.39 13.71
CA ASN A 50 -1.04 7.89 13.85
C ASN A 50 -0.81 9.24 13.16
N SER A 51 -1.51 9.48 12.04
CA SER A 51 -1.22 10.59 11.13
C SER A 51 -2.45 11.38 10.68
N ASN A 52 -3.65 11.04 11.16
CA ASN A 52 -4.92 11.65 10.74
C ASN A 52 -5.12 11.65 9.21
N GLN A 53 -4.65 10.60 8.55
CA GLN A 53 -4.80 10.42 7.10
C GLN A 53 -5.87 9.37 6.82
N ASP A 54 -6.84 9.74 5.98
CA ASP A 54 -7.90 8.85 5.53
C ASP A 54 -7.46 8.09 4.28
N ILE A 55 -7.40 6.76 4.38
CA ILE A 55 -7.02 5.84 3.31
C ILE A 55 -8.18 4.89 3.06
N ARG A 56 -8.68 4.85 1.82
CA ARG A 56 -9.77 3.96 1.41
C ARG A 56 -9.27 2.52 1.31
N ALA A 57 -9.94 1.61 2.02
CA ALA A 57 -9.68 0.16 1.98
C ALA A 57 -10.77 -0.61 1.20
N THR A 58 -11.41 0.04 0.23
CA THR A 58 -12.50 -0.54 -0.58
C THR A 58 -12.01 -1.57 -1.57
N ASP A 59 -10.87 -1.29 -2.20
CA ASP A 59 -10.22 -2.09 -3.24
C ASP A 59 -8.74 -1.66 -3.34
N GLU A 60 -7.88 -2.51 -3.89
CA GLU A 60 -6.45 -2.23 -3.97
C GLU A 60 -6.09 -1.00 -4.79
N THR A 61 -6.92 -0.61 -5.76
CA THR A 61 -6.66 0.59 -6.57
C THR A 61 -6.87 1.85 -5.76
N SER A 62 -8.06 2.01 -5.15
CA SER A 62 -8.36 3.15 -4.28
C SER A 62 -7.37 3.28 -3.13
N PHE A 63 -6.95 2.14 -2.57
CA PHE A 63 -5.95 2.10 -1.50
C PHE A 63 -4.59 2.63 -1.96
N VAL A 64 -4.06 2.12 -3.08
CA VAL A 64 -2.76 2.53 -3.60
C VAL A 64 -2.77 4.00 -4.04
N GLU A 65 -3.85 4.48 -4.65
CA GLU A 65 -4.02 5.90 -4.97
C GLU A 65 -3.90 6.79 -3.73
N ASP A 66 -4.53 6.39 -2.62
CA ASP A 66 -4.45 7.14 -1.37
C ASP A 66 -3.04 7.06 -0.73
N LEU A 67 -2.34 5.93 -0.85
CA LEU A 67 -0.94 5.83 -0.42
C LEU A 67 -0.03 6.81 -1.18
N ILE A 68 -0.25 6.98 -2.49
CA ILE A 68 0.47 7.95 -3.31
C ILE A 68 0.10 9.37 -2.88
N LYS A 69 -1.21 9.66 -2.77
CA LYS A 69 -1.73 10.98 -2.36
C LYS A 69 -1.19 11.44 -1.01
N HIS A 70 -1.06 10.53 -0.05
CA HIS A 70 -0.56 10.80 1.29
C HIS A 70 0.95 10.59 1.43
N ASN A 71 1.66 10.36 0.32
CA ASN A 71 3.12 10.26 0.24
C ASN A 71 3.71 9.12 1.11
N HIS A 72 3.01 7.99 1.21
CA HIS A 72 3.55 6.74 1.77
C HIS A 72 4.43 6.02 0.75
N ILE A 73 4.08 6.15 -0.53
CA ILE A 73 4.80 5.55 -1.66
C ILE A 73 4.92 6.54 -2.81
N GLU A 74 5.87 6.28 -3.70
CA GLU A 74 6.10 7.03 -4.93
C GLU A 74 6.19 6.08 -6.12
N LEU A 75 5.48 6.39 -7.20
CA LEU A 75 5.54 5.65 -8.45
C LEU A 75 6.73 6.18 -9.27
N LEU A 76 7.76 5.34 -9.44
CA LEU A 76 8.95 5.70 -10.21
C LEU A 76 8.76 5.43 -11.71
N GLU A 77 8.11 4.32 -12.05
CA GLU A 77 7.81 3.94 -13.43
C GLU A 77 6.44 3.26 -13.51
N ASN A 78 5.61 3.73 -14.44
CA ASN A 78 4.29 3.17 -14.69
C ASN A 78 4.23 2.46 -16.04
N ASN A 79 4.41 1.13 -16.02
CA ASN A 79 4.29 0.27 -17.20
C ASN A 79 2.95 -0.49 -17.21
N LEU A 80 1.90 0.09 -16.60
CA LEU A 80 0.54 -0.43 -16.75
C LEU A 80 0.12 -0.22 -18.21
N ASN A 81 0.20 -1.29 -19.01
CA ASN A 81 -0.33 -1.34 -20.38
C ASN A 81 -1.86 -1.29 -20.38
#